data_AF-W1WH63-F1
#
_entry.id   AF-W1WH63-F1
#
_cell.length_a   1.000
_cell.length_b   1.000
_cell.length_c   1.000
_cell.angle_alpha   90.00
_cell.angle_beta   90.00
_cell.angle_gamma   90.00
#
_symmetry.space_group_name_H-M   'P 1'
#
loop_
_entity.id
_entity.type
_entity.pdbx_description
1 polymer ?
#
loop_
_entity_poly.entity_id
_entity_poly.type
_entity_poly.pdbx_seq_one_letter_code
_entity_poly.pdbx_strand_id
1 'polypeptide(L)'
;SKAAFKNDDQKSAYALGASLGRYMENSLKEQEKLGIKLDKDQLIAGVQDAFADKSKLSDQEIEQTLQAFEARVKSSAQAKMEKDAADNEAKGKEYREKFAKEKGVKTSSTGLVYQVVEAGKGEAPKDSDTVVVNYKGTLIDGKEFDNSYTRGEPLSFRLDGVIPGWTEGL
;
A
#
# COMPACT_ATOMS: atom_id res chain seq x y z
N SER A 1 -25.45 -12.16 -20.96
CA SER A 1 -26.79 -12.71 -20.73
C SER A 1 -27.39 -12.02 -19.50
N LYS A 2 -28.35 -11.12 -19.68
CA LYS A 2 -29.06 -10.47 -18.56
C LYS A 2 -30.20 -11.41 -18.16
N ALA A 3 -29.99 -12.27 -17.17
CA ALA A 3 -31.11 -12.99 -16.57
C ALA A 3 -32.09 -11.93 -16.02
N ALA A 4 -33.30 -11.89 -16.56
CA ALA A 4 -34.32 -10.96 -16.12
C ALA A 4 -34.83 -11.43 -14.74
N PHE A 5 -34.51 -10.68 -13.70
CA PHE A 5 -35.10 -10.87 -12.37
C PHE A 5 -36.63 -10.72 -12.47
N LYS A 6 -37.39 -11.59 -11.80
CA LYS A 6 -38.86 -11.60 -11.89
C LYS A 6 -39.51 -10.43 -11.14
N ASN A 7 -38.83 -9.87 -10.15
CA ASN A 7 -39.26 -8.74 -9.34
C ASN A 7 -38.05 -8.04 -8.67
N ASP A 8 -38.32 -6.94 -7.97
CA ASP A 8 -37.29 -6.16 -7.28
C ASP A 8 -36.64 -6.92 -6.11
N ASP A 9 -37.38 -7.82 -5.44
CA ASP A 9 -36.83 -8.63 -4.35
C ASP A 9 -35.73 -9.57 -4.87
N GLN A 10 -35.94 -10.24 -6.01
CA GLN A 10 -34.93 -11.09 -6.64
C GLN A 10 -33.70 -10.30 -7.06
N LYS A 11 -33.90 -9.10 -7.59
CA LYS A 11 -32.81 -8.21 -7.98
C LYS A 11 -32.02 -7.73 -6.75
N SER A 12 -32.70 -7.42 -5.65
CA SER A 12 -32.10 -6.98 -4.40
C SER A 12 -31.30 -8.11 -3.74
N ALA A 13 -31.85 -9.32 -3.66
CA ALA A 13 -31.16 -10.49 -3.14
C ALA A 13 -29.88 -10.79 -3.94
N TYR A 14 -29.94 -10.77 -5.26
CA TYR A 14 -28.76 -10.95 -6.11
C TYR A 14 -27.72 -9.84 -5.89
N ALA A 15 -28.14 -8.58 -5.78
CA ALA A 15 -27.24 -7.46 -5.55
C ALA A 15 -26.49 -7.57 -4.21
N LEU A 16 -27.17 -8.00 -3.15
CA LEU A 16 -26.58 -8.26 -1.83
C LEU A 16 -25.51 -9.36 -1.91
N GLY A 17 -25.87 -10.51 -2.51
CA GLY A 17 -24.93 -11.64 -2.68
C GLY A 17 -23.72 -11.26 -3.54
N ALA A 18 -23.93 -10.54 -4.65
CA ALA A 18 -22.85 -10.05 -5.49
C ALA A 18 -21.94 -9.04 -4.77
N SER A 19 -22.50 -8.20 -3.88
CA SER A 19 -21.73 -7.28 -3.05
C SER A 19 -20.84 -8.02 -2.05
N LEU A 20 -21.41 -8.98 -1.32
CA LEU A 20 -20.67 -9.82 -0.39
C LEU A 20 -19.58 -10.64 -1.10
N GLY A 21 -19.89 -11.22 -2.25
CA GLY A 21 -18.92 -11.95 -3.07
C GLY A 21 -17.74 -11.07 -3.53
N ARG A 22 -17.99 -9.81 -3.91
CA ARG A 22 -16.91 -8.85 -4.23
C ARG A 22 -16.05 -8.51 -3.02
N TYR A 23 -16.67 -8.34 -1.85
CA TYR A 23 -15.93 -8.11 -0.61
C TYR A 23 -15.02 -9.30 -0.27
N MET A 24 -15.56 -10.53 -0.34
CA MET A 24 -14.81 -11.76 -0.09
C MET A 24 -13.67 -11.94 -1.09
N GLU A 25 -13.92 -11.72 -2.39
CA GLU A 25 -12.89 -11.78 -3.43
C GLU A 25 -11.73 -10.81 -3.16
N ASN A 26 -12.04 -9.59 -2.72
CA ASN A 26 -11.01 -8.61 -2.37
C ASN A 26 -10.21 -9.06 -1.14
N SER A 27 -10.88 -9.59 -0.11
CA SER A 27 -10.21 -10.14 1.09
C SER A 27 -9.29 -11.31 0.74
N LEU A 28 -9.75 -12.23 -0.13
CA LEU A 28 -8.94 -13.35 -0.62
C LEU A 28 -7.69 -12.89 -1.38
N LYS A 29 -7.81 -11.84 -2.20
CA LYS A 29 -6.65 -11.26 -2.90
C LYS A 29 -5.64 -10.67 -1.93
N GLU A 30 -6.08 -10.01 -0.86
CA GLU A 30 -5.15 -9.51 0.16
C GLU A 30 -4.45 -10.65 0.91
N GLN A 31 -5.17 -11.72 1.23
CA GLN A 31 -4.58 -12.92 1.84
C GLN A 31 -3.60 -13.62 0.89
N GLU A 32 -3.89 -13.65 -0.41
CA GLU A 32 -2.99 -14.23 -1.42
C GLU A 32 -1.68 -13.44 -1.53
N LYS A 33 -1.71 -12.11 -1.37
CA LYS A 33 -0.48 -11.28 -1.25
C LYS A 33 0.37 -11.65 -0.04
N LEU A 34 -0.24 -12.24 0.99
CA LEU A 34 0.45 -12.80 2.16
C LEU A 34 0.89 -14.26 1.97
N GLY A 35 0.68 -14.85 0.78
CA GLY A 35 0.96 -16.25 0.50
C GLY A 35 -0.09 -17.22 1.03
N ILE A 36 -1.24 -16.73 1.49
CA ILE A 36 -2.35 -17.54 1.99
C ILE A 36 -3.34 -17.73 0.84
N LYS A 37 -3.43 -18.96 0.33
CA LYS A 37 -4.40 -19.33 -0.70
C LYS A 37 -5.55 -20.10 -0.07
N LEU A 38 -6.75 -19.55 -0.14
CA LEU A 38 -7.97 -20.24 0.27
C LEU A 38 -8.70 -20.77 -0.96
N ASP A 39 -9.37 -21.89 -0.76
CA ASP A 39 -10.21 -22.51 -1.77
C ASP A 39 -11.56 -21.77 -1.86
N LYS A 40 -11.85 -21.21 -3.04
CA LYS A 40 -13.07 -20.44 -3.29
C LYS A 40 -14.31 -21.32 -3.30
N ASP A 41 -14.20 -22.58 -3.73
CA ASP A 41 -15.33 -23.50 -3.79
C ASP A 41 -15.75 -23.90 -2.37
N GLN A 42 -14.78 -24.11 -1.47
CA GLN A 42 -15.08 -24.34 -0.04
C GLN A 42 -15.73 -23.13 0.63
N LEU A 43 -15.28 -21.92 0.28
CA LEU A 43 -15.85 -20.68 0.82
C LEU A 43 -17.31 -20.50 0.36
N ILE A 44 -17.59 -20.76 -0.91
CA ILE A 44 -18.96 -20.73 -1.47
C ILE A 44 -19.82 -21.82 -0.83
N ALA A 45 -19.29 -23.04 -0.70
CA ALA A 45 -20.00 -24.14 -0.05
C ALA A 45 -20.33 -23.79 1.41
N GLY A 46 -19.42 -23.19 2.16
CA GLY A 46 -19.66 -22.76 3.54
C GLY A 46 -20.80 -21.74 3.65
N VAL A 47 -20.88 -20.77 2.74
CA VAL A 47 -21.99 -19.80 2.70
C VAL A 47 -23.31 -20.50 2.37
N GLN A 48 -23.31 -21.41 1.39
CA GLN A 48 -24.51 -22.16 0.99
C GLN A 48 -25.01 -23.09 2.10
N ASP A 49 -24.10 -23.83 2.73
CA ASP A 49 -24.40 -24.76 3.81
C ASP A 49 -24.90 -24.02 5.05
N ALA A 50 -24.39 -22.81 5.34
CA ALA A 50 -24.89 -21.96 6.43
C ALA A 50 -26.33 -21.47 6.17
N PHE A 51 -26.66 -21.02 4.96
CA PHE A 51 -28.03 -20.64 4.61
C PHE A 51 -29.03 -21.81 4.66
N ALA A 52 -28.53 -23.04 4.50
CA ALA A 52 -29.33 -24.25 4.47
C ALA A 52 -29.41 -24.97 5.83
N ASP A 53 -28.82 -24.41 6.89
CA ASP A 53 -28.65 -25.04 8.20
C ASP A 53 -27.97 -26.43 8.12
N LYS A 54 -27.01 -26.57 7.19
CA LYS A 54 -26.26 -27.80 6.90
C LYS A 54 -24.75 -27.60 7.05
N SER A 55 -24.33 -26.66 7.89
CA SER A 55 -22.91 -26.42 8.15
C SER A 55 -22.20 -27.72 8.50
N LYS A 56 -21.04 -27.93 7.87
CA LYS A 56 -20.16 -29.08 8.13
C LYS A 56 -19.33 -28.91 9.40
N LEU A 57 -19.36 -27.73 10.00
CA LEU A 57 -18.66 -27.38 11.22
C LEU A 57 -19.67 -26.86 12.26
N SER A 58 -19.46 -27.22 13.52
CA SER A 58 -20.14 -26.60 14.65
C SER A 58 -19.72 -25.14 14.81
N ASP A 59 -20.53 -24.33 15.50
CA ASP A 59 -20.21 -22.94 15.79
C ASP A 59 -18.87 -22.79 16.52
N GLN A 60 -18.56 -23.73 17.43
CA GLN A 60 -17.29 -23.76 18.16
C GLN A 60 -16.10 -24.05 17.22
N GLU A 61 -16.23 -24.99 16.29
CA GLU A 61 -15.19 -25.28 15.30
C GLU A 61 -14.97 -24.11 14.35
N ILE A 62 -16.04 -23.41 13.95
CA ILE A 62 -15.96 -22.19 13.14
C ILE A 62 -15.17 -21.12 13.90
N GLU A 63 -15.53 -20.83 15.15
CA GLU A 63 -14.84 -19.82 15.96
C GLU A 63 -13.34 -20.13 16.11
N GLN A 64 -13.01 -21.35 16.51
CA GLN A 64 -11.62 -21.77 16.71
C GLN A 64 -10.81 -21.73 15.40
N THR A 65 -11.41 -22.16 14.29
CA THR A 65 -10.79 -22.11 12.97
C THR A 65 -10.50 -20.68 12.54
N LEU A 66 -11.45 -19.75 12.77
CA LEU A 66 -11.28 -18.35 12.42
C LEU A 66 -10.23 -17.65 13.30
N GLN A 67 -10.16 -17.95 14.59
CA GLN A 67 -9.10 -17.44 15.48
C GLN A 67 -7.70 -17.91 15.03
N ALA A 68 -7.56 -19.20 14.70
CA ALA A 68 -6.31 -19.75 14.17
C ALA A 68 -5.94 -19.13 12.81
N PHE A 69 -6.94 -18.90 11.96
CA PHE A 69 -6.76 -18.24 10.68
C PHE A 69 -6.30 -16.78 10.84
N GLU A 70 -6.90 -16.02 11.75
CA GLU A 70 -6.49 -14.64 12.07
C GLU A 70 -5.04 -14.59 12.56
N ALA A 71 -4.67 -15.49 13.48
CA ALA A 71 -3.28 -15.61 13.95
C ALA A 71 -2.30 -15.91 12.80
N ARG A 72 -2.68 -16.80 11.87
CA ARG A 72 -1.90 -17.09 10.66
C ARG A 72 -1.76 -15.88 9.74
N VAL A 73 -2.85 -15.13 9.53
CA VAL A 73 -2.84 -13.90 8.72
C VAL A 73 -1.90 -12.87 9.35
N LYS A 74 -2.01 -12.63 10.65
CA LYS A 74 -1.14 -11.70 11.39
C LYS A 74 0.34 -12.09 11.28
N SER A 75 0.66 -13.36 11.51
CA SER A 75 2.03 -13.86 11.39
C SER A 75 2.57 -13.71 9.96
N SER A 76 1.75 -14.00 8.94
CA SER A 76 2.15 -13.88 7.54
C SER A 76 2.34 -12.41 7.13
N ALA A 77 1.50 -11.51 7.64
CA ALA A 77 1.65 -10.07 7.44
C ALA A 77 2.94 -9.52 8.06
N GLN A 78 3.27 -9.95 9.29
CA GLN A 78 4.52 -9.57 9.94
C GLN A 78 5.74 -10.08 9.16
N ALA A 79 5.76 -11.37 8.79
CA ALA A 79 6.85 -11.95 8.01
C ALA A 79 7.03 -11.26 6.65
N LYS A 80 5.92 -10.91 5.98
CA LYS A 80 5.96 -10.13 4.74
C LYS A 80 6.51 -8.72 4.97
N MET A 81 6.10 -8.03 6.01
CA MET A 81 6.60 -6.70 6.34
C MET A 81 8.11 -6.71 6.60
N GLU A 82 8.60 -7.67 7.38
CA GLU A 82 10.04 -7.83 7.66
C GLU A 82 10.83 -8.12 6.37
N LYS A 83 10.31 -9.01 5.51
CA LYS A 83 10.91 -9.31 4.21
C LYS A 83 10.93 -8.08 3.30
N ASP A 84 9.79 -7.41 3.15
CA ASP A 84 9.67 -6.23 2.29
C ASP A 84 10.59 -5.11 2.79
N ALA A 85 10.75 -4.93 4.11
CA ALA A 85 11.67 -3.96 4.69
C ALA A 85 13.14 -4.30 4.35
N ALA A 86 13.55 -5.56 4.48
CA ALA A 86 14.88 -6.01 4.10
C ALA A 86 15.15 -5.83 2.60
N ASP A 87 14.20 -6.23 1.75
CA ASP A 87 14.28 -6.09 0.29
C ASP A 87 14.37 -4.60 -0.11
N ASN A 88 13.58 -3.74 0.53
CA ASN A 88 13.58 -2.30 0.25
C ASN A 88 14.86 -1.61 0.72
N GLU A 89 15.43 -2.01 1.87
CA GLU A 89 16.72 -1.47 2.31
C GLU A 89 17.84 -1.88 1.33
N ALA A 90 17.87 -3.14 0.90
CA ALA A 90 18.86 -3.61 -0.06
C ALA A 90 18.76 -2.85 -1.40
N LYS A 91 17.57 -2.76 -1.98
CA LYS A 91 17.34 -2.03 -3.24
C LYS A 91 17.59 -0.52 -3.08
N GLY A 92 17.22 0.05 -1.95
CA GLY A 92 17.45 1.46 -1.63
C GLY A 92 18.95 1.78 -1.52
N LYS A 93 19.71 0.91 -0.85
CA LYS A 93 21.18 1.03 -0.77
C LYS A 93 21.82 0.94 -2.14
N GLU A 94 21.45 -0.04 -2.96
CA GLU A 94 21.95 -0.18 -4.33
C GLU A 94 21.64 1.07 -5.17
N TYR A 95 20.42 1.58 -5.10
CA TYR A 95 20.03 2.79 -5.81
C TYR A 95 20.87 4.00 -5.38
N ARG A 96 21.04 4.23 -4.07
CA ARG A 96 21.85 5.34 -3.55
C ARG A 96 23.31 5.23 -3.99
N GLU A 97 23.90 4.04 -3.92
CA GLU A 97 25.29 3.79 -4.34
C GLU A 97 25.50 3.99 -5.84
N LYS A 98 24.52 3.60 -6.67
CA LYS A 98 24.56 3.83 -8.11
C LYS A 98 24.42 5.32 -8.44
N PHE A 99 23.43 5.99 -7.85
CA PHE A 99 23.18 7.41 -8.07
C PHE A 99 24.37 8.27 -7.61
N ALA A 100 24.98 7.96 -6.47
CA ALA A 100 26.17 8.66 -5.97
C ALA A 100 27.38 8.66 -6.94
N LYS A 101 27.42 7.74 -7.90
CA LYS A 101 28.48 7.66 -8.92
C LYS A 101 28.18 8.50 -10.17
N GLU A 102 26.98 9.03 -10.30
CA GLU A 102 26.59 9.84 -11.44
C GLU A 102 27.22 11.24 -11.37
N LYS A 103 27.44 11.84 -12.55
CA LYS A 103 28.14 13.12 -12.66
C LYS A 103 27.35 14.23 -11.96
N GLY A 104 28.00 14.92 -11.03
CA GLY A 104 27.41 16.06 -10.32
C GLY A 104 26.57 15.66 -9.10
N VAL A 105 26.44 14.36 -8.81
CA VAL A 105 25.82 13.89 -7.57
C VAL A 105 26.81 14.04 -6.42
N LYS A 106 26.29 14.45 -5.27
CA LYS A 106 27.02 14.58 -4.01
C LYS A 106 26.34 13.71 -2.94
N THR A 107 27.13 13.30 -1.95
CA THR A 107 26.64 12.59 -0.77
C THR A 107 26.96 13.42 0.45
N SER A 108 25.95 13.69 1.29
CA SER A 108 26.11 14.42 2.53
C SER A 108 26.66 13.53 3.65
N SER A 109 26.98 14.13 4.80
CA SER A 109 27.44 13.42 6.00
C SER A 109 26.39 12.50 6.62
N THR A 110 25.09 12.72 6.37
CA THR A 110 23.99 11.88 6.87
C THR A 110 23.66 10.73 5.91
N GLY A 111 24.22 10.76 4.70
CA GLY A 111 23.95 9.80 3.63
C GLY A 111 22.93 10.26 2.59
N LEU A 112 22.43 11.51 2.65
CA LEU A 112 21.60 12.09 1.59
C LEU A 112 22.40 12.17 0.28
N VAL A 113 21.84 11.62 -0.80
CA VAL A 113 22.41 11.72 -2.15
C VAL A 113 21.59 12.70 -2.98
N TYR A 114 22.24 13.70 -3.56
CA TYR A 114 21.55 14.78 -4.26
C TYR A 114 22.34 15.31 -5.46
N GLN A 115 21.63 15.87 -6.43
CA GLN A 115 22.22 16.53 -7.59
C GLN A 115 21.60 17.91 -7.73
N VAL A 116 22.44 18.94 -7.83
CA VAL A 116 21.97 20.29 -8.18
C VAL A 116 21.86 20.36 -9.70
N VAL A 117 20.63 20.34 -10.22
CA VAL A 117 20.36 20.44 -11.67
C VAL A 117 20.58 21.86 -12.16
N GLU A 118 20.03 22.83 -11.43
CA GLU A 118 20.21 24.26 -11.68
C GLU A 118 20.35 24.98 -10.34
N ALA A 119 21.39 25.79 -10.18
CA ALA A 119 21.65 26.50 -8.94
C ALA A 119 20.78 27.77 -8.84
N GLY A 120 20.06 27.89 -7.73
CA GLY A 120 19.34 29.12 -7.39
C GLY A 120 20.28 30.30 -7.10
N LYS A 121 19.74 31.52 -7.15
CA LYS A 121 20.46 32.76 -6.83
C LYS A 121 20.00 33.42 -5.52
N GLY A 122 18.96 32.86 -4.90
CA GLY A 122 18.41 33.35 -3.64
C GLY A 122 19.22 32.90 -2.42
N GLU A 123 18.83 33.40 -1.26
CA GLU A 123 19.37 32.92 0.01
C GLU A 123 18.91 31.48 0.26
N ALA A 124 19.78 30.67 0.88
CA ALA A 124 19.38 29.37 1.37
C ALA A 124 18.41 29.55 2.55
N PRO A 125 17.31 28.79 2.60
CA PRO A 125 16.37 28.86 3.70
C PRO A 125 17.02 28.34 5.00
N LYS A 126 16.49 28.79 6.13
CA LYS A 126 16.80 28.21 7.44
C LYS A 126 15.78 27.11 7.75
N ASP A 127 16.14 26.16 8.59
CA ASP A 127 15.25 25.07 9.03
C ASP A 127 13.90 25.58 9.58
N SER A 128 13.88 26.77 10.19
CA SER A 128 12.67 27.38 10.74
C SER A 128 11.77 28.07 9.71
N ASP A 129 12.23 28.23 8.47
CA ASP A 129 11.55 29.00 7.45
C ASP A 129 10.41 28.19 6.81
N THR A 130 9.40 28.93 6.34
CA THR A 130 8.37 28.38 5.45
C THR A 130 8.84 28.52 4.02
N VAL A 131 8.91 27.40 3.30
CA VAL A 131 9.28 27.36 1.88
C VAL A 131 8.08 27.01 1.01
N VAL A 132 8.14 27.39 -0.26
CA VAL A 132 7.15 27.04 -1.28
C VAL A 132 7.88 26.33 -2.42
N VAL A 133 7.52 25.08 -2.69
CA VAL A 133 8.22 24.27 -3.69
C VAL A 133 7.25 23.57 -4.64
N ASN A 134 7.72 23.37 -5.86
CA ASN A 134 7.16 22.34 -6.73
C ASN A 134 8.04 21.09 -6.69
N TYR A 135 7.42 19.92 -6.73
CA TYR A 135 8.13 18.65 -6.64
C TYR A 135 7.37 17.50 -7.29
N LYS A 136 8.12 16.44 -7.59
CA LYS A 136 7.59 15.13 -7.98
C LYS A 136 8.30 14.06 -7.16
N GLY A 137 7.55 13.30 -6.38
CA GLY A 137 8.03 12.18 -5.58
C GLY A 137 7.77 10.84 -6.27
N THR A 138 8.84 10.08 -6.49
CA THR A 138 8.77 8.72 -7.04
C THR A 138 9.51 7.74 -6.13
N LEU A 139 9.04 6.50 -6.08
CA LEU A 139 9.81 5.38 -5.55
C LEU A 139 10.99 5.05 -6.49
N ILE A 140 11.93 4.24 -6.03
CA ILE A 140 13.12 3.82 -6.81
C ILE A 140 12.78 3.01 -8.07
N ASP A 141 11.56 2.46 -8.15
CA ASP A 141 11.03 1.77 -9.34
C ASP A 141 10.34 2.72 -10.32
N GLY A 142 10.33 4.02 -10.03
CA GLY A 142 9.71 5.06 -10.85
C GLY A 142 8.22 5.27 -10.58
N LYS A 143 7.60 4.50 -9.69
CA LYS A 143 6.19 4.71 -9.32
C LYS A 143 6.04 6.05 -8.60
N GLU A 144 5.27 6.95 -9.19
CA GLU A 144 4.90 8.22 -8.59
C GLU A 144 4.01 7.99 -7.36
N PHE A 145 4.31 8.69 -6.26
CA PHE A 145 3.47 8.70 -5.06
C PHE A 145 2.90 10.08 -4.76
N ASP A 146 3.56 11.17 -5.20
CA ASP A 146 2.99 12.51 -5.13
C ASP A 146 3.62 13.48 -6.14
N ASN A 147 2.84 14.48 -6.60
CA ASN A 147 3.27 15.39 -7.66
C ASN A 147 2.50 16.72 -7.63
N SER A 148 3.19 17.82 -7.31
CA SER A 148 2.58 19.16 -7.23
C SER A 148 2.19 19.73 -8.59
N TYR A 149 2.91 19.36 -9.66
CA TYR A 149 2.61 19.81 -11.02
C TYR A 149 1.28 19.25 -11.52
N THR A 150 0.98 17.98 -11.24
CA THR A 150 -0.30 17.36 -11.58
C THR A 150 -1.46 17.97 -10.79
N ARG A 151 -1.22 18.34 -9.52
CA ARG A 151 -2.23 19.06 -8.72
C ARG A 151 -2.45 20.50 -9.21
N GLY A 152 -1.47 21.10 -9.87
CA GLY A 152 -1.53 22.48 -10.35
C GLY A 152 -1.23 23.54 -9.29
N GLU A 153 -0.80 23.14 -8.09
CA GLU A 153 -0.45 24.05 -7.00
C GLU A 153 0.84 23.62 -6.26
N PRO A 154 1.75 24.57 -5.97
CA PRO A 154 2.94 24.32 -5.14
C PRO A 154 2.56 23.89 -3.72
N LEU A 155 3.50 23.23 -3.04
CA LEU A 155 3.36 22.90 -1.62
C LEU A 155 4.09 23.94 -0.76
N SER A 156 3.42 24.43 0.28
CA SER A 156 3.97 25.35 1.29
C SER A 156 4.04 24.68 2.66
N PHE A 157 5.20 24.70 3.31
CA PHE A 157 5.43 24.05 4.60
C PHE A 157 6.65 24.63 5.31
N ARG A 158 6.74 24.41 6.63
CA ARG A 158 7.94 24.70 7.40
C ARG A 158 8.98 23.59 7.23
N LEU A 159 10.24 23.94 7.01
CA LEU A 159 11.31 22.97 6.78
C LEU A 159 11.56 22.03 7.97
N ASP A 160 11.32 22.48 9.20
CA ASP A 160 11.41 21.66 10.42
C ASP A 160 10.21 20.72 10.64
N GLY A 161 9.20 20.77 9.77
CA GLY A 161 7.98 19.95 9.85
C GLY A 161 7.90 18.81 8.84
N VAL A 162 8.98 18.55 8.08
CA VAL A 162 9.01 17.54 7.00
C VAL A 162 10.03 16.44 7.25
N ILE A 163 10.10 15.47 6.33
CA ILE A 163 11.04 14.36 6.42
C ILE A 163 12.50 14.88 6.45
N PRO A 164 13.41 14.25 7.22
CA PRO A 164 14.76 14.77 7.41
C PRO A 164 15.55 15.05 6.12
N GLY A 165 15.35 14.23 5.08
CA GLY A 165 16.02 14.43 3.80
C GLY A 165 15.58 15.70 3.06
N TRP A 166 14.37 16.22 3.33
CA TRP A 166 13.93 17.51 2.80
C TRP A 166 14.49 18.67 3.61
N THR A 167 14.50 18.56 4.95
CA THR A 167 15.09 19.57 5.83
C THR A 167 16.58 19.77 5.54
N GLU A 168 17.32 18.70 5.24
CA GLU A 168 18.74 18.78 4.88
C GLU A 168 18.99 19.20 3.42
N GLY A 169 18.08 18.85 2.51
CA GLY A 169 18.30 18.98 1.06
C GLY A 169 17.89 20.31 0.44
N LEU A 170 17.15 21.14 1.18
CA LEU A 170 16.62 22.45 0.75
C LEU A 170 17.33 23.58 1.50
#